data_AF-A0A146M6G2-F1
#
_entry.id   AF-A0A146M6G2-F1
#
_cell.length_a   1.000
_cell.length_b   1.000
_cell.length_c   1.000
_cell.angle_alpha   90.00
_cell.angle_beta   90.00
_cell.angle_gamma   90.00
#
_symmetry.space_group_name_H-M   'P 1'
#
loop_
_entity.id
_entity.type
_entity.pdbx_description
1 polymer ?
#
loop_
_entity_poly.entity_id
_entity_poly.type
_entity_poly.pdbx_seq_one_letter_code
_entity_poly.pdbx_strand_id
1 'polypeptide(L)'
;GMYLKVLRSAMIDLINKDYADFVDLSSNLIGLDVGISRIQVPLGQLREELIHVKQSLEGAMNEVNNQLAVRRELRDRKRSLRSLSRVHSSLKKLRALLAQGDGQATPAVVEPLILERATSEYVQLLFHTKKCQKDLKDSDSKEFEQVDSLLIAGVNKLFLQSIHSGSEGRNGLQQCLSFYHTLNRLDSAENLYRKKIVAPVMQKLINQHSLKSLPGGLPALYGRIIDFIDGEMKILMEVTQKFNRLVRDCQCNFLLRSFWPEVEERIETELSPIFAAGDPDVFYKRYKDTLNFLEVLSERCGSRKGVIELHSHPNFLSFMERWNLPVYFQLRFQEIVRQIEKSFASEEWAAKRADWKLLASETAWDCLLRCWEDDVFLLPIAHKFWKLSLQIVSRYVVREI
;
A
#
# COMPACT_ATOMS: atom_id res chain seq x y z
N GLY A 1 -52.44 78.99 -79.73
CA GLY A 1 -51.08 78.73 -80.26
C GLY A 1 -49.96 78.73 -79.21
N MET A 2 -50.10 79.41 -78.06
CA MET A 2 -48.97 79.54 -77.12
C MET A 2 -48.61 78.25 -76.36
N TYR A 3 -49.60 77.46 -75.94
CA TYR A 3 -49.37 76.24 -75.15
C TYR A 3 -48.48 75.20 -75.85
N LEU A 4 -48.62 75.04 -77.16
CA LEU A 4 -47.83 74.10 -77.96
C LEU A 4 -46.35 74.52 -78.08
N LYS A 5 -46.06 75.84 -78.12
CA LYS A 5 -44.68 76.34 -78.11
C LYS A 5 -44.03 76.21 -76.73
N VAL A 6 -44.79 76.45 -75.67
CA VAL A 6 -44.32 76.30 -74.28
C VAL A 6 -44.01 74.83 -73.96
N LEU A 7 -44.87 73.89 -74.35
CA LEU A 7 -44.60 72.45 -74.19
C LEU A 7 -43.36 71.99 -74.97
N ARG A 8 -43.16 72.49 -76.19
CA ARG A 8 -41.99 72.14 -77.00
C ARG A 8 -40.71 72.74 -76.43
N SER A 9 -40.76 73.98 -75.93
CA SER A 9 -39.65 74.62 -75.22
C SER A 9 -39.31 73.85 -73.95
N ALA A 10 -40.31 73.56 -73.10
CA ALA A 10 -40.11 72.83 -71.86
C ALA A 10 -39.55 71.42 -72.10
N MET A 11 -39.97 70.74 -73.17
CA MET A 11 -39.41 69.43 -73.54
C MET A 11 -37.96 69.54 -74.03
N ILE A 12 -37.63 70.57 -74.82
CA ILE A 12 -36.25 70.84 -75.26
C ILE A 12 -35.37 71.21 -74.07
N ASP A 13 -35.87 72.01 -73.14
CA ASP A 13 -35.15 72.40 -71.93
C ASP A 13 -34.93 71.20 -71.00
N LEU A 14 -35.93 70.30 -70.88
CA LEU A 14 -35.78 69.05 -70.12
C LEU A 14 -34.74 68.12 -70.75
N ILE A 15 -34.80 67.93 -72.09
CA ILE A 15 -33.82 67.12 -72.83
C ILE A 15 -32.42 67.71 -72.72
N ASN A 16 -32.27 69.03 -72.85
CA ASN A 16 -30.97 69.68 -72.73
C ASN A 16 -30.41 69.61 -71.32
N LYS A 17 -31.29 69.68 -70.30
CA LYS A 17 -30.88 69.50 -68.90
C LYS A 17 -30.45 68.07 -68.62
N ASP A 18 -31.24 67.08 -69.03
CA ASP A 18 -30.90 65.66 -68.86
C ASP A 18 -29.65 65.29 -69.68
N TYR A 19 -29.44 65.92 -70.84
CA TYR A 19 -28.24 65.76 -71.65
C TYR A 19 -27.02 66.40 -70.98
N ALA A 20 -27.16 67.60 -70.40
CA ALA A 20 -26.09 68.24 -69.63
C ALA A 20 -25.73 67.41 -68.39
N ASP A 21 -26.72 66.90 -67.66
CA ASP A 21 -26.51 66.03 -66.50
C ASP A 21 -25.84 64.70 -66.92
N PHE A 22 -26.22 64.11 -68.05
CA PHE A 22 -25.58 62.91 -68.60
C PHE A 22 -24.15 63.18 -69.10
N VAL A 23 -23.90 64.34 -69.72
CA VAL A 23 -22.56 64.76 -70.15
C VAL A 23 -21.66 65.05 -68.95
N ASP A 24 -22.17 65.68 -67.89
CA ASP A 24 -21.41 65.89 -66.66
C ASP A 24 -21.14 64.56 -65.93
N LEU A 25 -22.12 63.66 -65.85
CA LEU A 25 -21.91 62.35 -65.22
C LEU A 25 -20.90 61.51 -66.03
N SER A 26 -21.02 61.50 -67.36
CA SER A 26 -20.09 60.79 -68.24
C SER A 26 -18.69 61.42 -68.23
N SER A 27 -18.58 62.75 -68.23
CA SER A 27 -17.31 63.48 -68.10
C SER A 27 -16.61 63.17 -66.77
N ASN A 28 -17.36 63.07 -65.67
CA ASN A 28 -16.81 62.72 -64.35
C ASN A 28 -16.45 61.23 -64.20
N LEU A 29 -17.15 60.33 -64.92
CA LEU A 29 -16.80 58.91 -65.01
C LEU A 29 -15.56 58.68 -65.90
N ILE A 30 -15.40 59.49 -66.96
CA ILE A 30 -14.23 59.49 -67.84
C ILE A 30 -13.01 60.02 -67.06
N GLY A 31 -12.21 59.11 -66.54
CA GLY A 31 -11.02 59.42 -65.74
C GLY A 31 -11.09 58.90 -64.30
N LEU A 32 -12.26 58.43 -63.85
CA LEU A 32 -12.38 57.70 -62.58
C LEU A 32 -11.55 56.40 -62.64
N ASP A 33 -11.53 55.71 -63.78
CA ASP A 33 -10.67 54.55 -64.05
C ASP A 33 -9.18 54.89 -63.94
N VAL A 34 -8.79 56.11 -64.33
CA VAL A 34 -7.42 56.62 -64.20
C VAL A 34 -7.10 56.95 -62.74
N GLY A 35 -8.06 57.48 -61.98
CA GLY A 35 -7.93 57.69 -60.53
C GLY A 35 -7.82 56.38 -59.74
N ILE A 36 -8.67 55.40 -60.08
CA ILE A 36 -8.66 54.06 -59.49
C ILE A 36 -7.34 53.35 -59.79
N SER A 37 -6.88 53.36 -61.04
CA SER A 37 -5.59 52.77 -61.41
C SER A 37 -4.39 53.48 -60.76
N ARG A 38 -4.45 54.81 -60.61
CA ARG A 38 -3.45 55.59 -59.87
C ARG A 38 -3.36 55.22 -58.38
N ILE A 39 -4.46 54.79 -57.76
CA ILE A 39 -4.50 54.39 -56.34
C ILE A 39 -4.19 52.89 -56.19
N GLN A 40 -4.56 52.08 -57.18
CA GLN A 40 -4.35 50.63 -57.20
C GLN A 40 -2.87 50.26 -57.13
N VAL A 41 -2.00 50.98 -57.86
CA VAL A 41 -0.55 50.70 -57.88
C VAL A 41 0.13 50.98 -56.53
N PRO A 42 -0.03 52.17 -55.90
CA PRO A 42 0.50 52.44 -54.55
C PRO A 42 -0.06 51.51 -53.47
N LEU A 43 -1.35 51.14 -53.54
CA LEU A 43 -1.93 50.17 -52.61
C LEU A 43 -1.33 48.78 -52.78
N GLY A 44 -1.05 48.36 -54.02
CA GLY A 44 -0.33 47.13 -54.32
C GLY A 44 1.08 47.13 -53.73
N GLN A 45 1.83 48.23 -53.92
CA GLN A 45 3.16 48.42 -53.35
C GLN A 45 3.14 48.41 -51.81
N LEU A 46 2.22 49.15 -51.19
CA LEU A 46 2.07 49.16 -49.73
C LEU A 46 1.73 47.76 -49.19
N ARG A 47 0.89 47.00 -49.90
CA ARG A 47 0.58 45.61 -49.55
C ARG A 47 1.83 44.73 -49.62
N GLU A 48 2.64 44.86 -50.67
CA GLU A 48 3.91 44.14 -50.78
C GLU A 48 4.89 44.51 -49.66
N GLU A 49 5.03 45.79 -49.34
CA GLU A 49 5.85 46.24 -48.22
C GLU A 49 5.33 45.72 -46.87
N LEU A 50 4.02 45.73 -46.65
CA LEU A 50 3.42 45.14 -45.45
C LEU A 50 3.67 43.64 -45.35
N ILE A 51 3.59 42.90 -46.46
CA ILE A 51 3.92 41.48 -46.51
C ILE A 51 5.40 41.26 -46.19
N HIS A 52 6.30 42.08 -46.74
CA HIS A 52 7.72 42.02 -46.46
C HIS A 52 8.05 42.32 -44.98
N VAL A 53 7.44 43.36 -44.41
CA VAL A 53 7.57 43.70 -42.98
C VAL A 53 7.04 42.56 -42.12
N LYS A 54 5.88 41.98 -42.47
CA LYS A 54 5.32 40.83 -41.75
C LYS A 54 6.26 39.63 -41.79
N GLN A 55 6.80 39.27 -42.96
CA GLN A 55 7.75 38.18 -43.11
C GLN A 55 9.04 38.44 -42.32
N SER A 56 9.53 39.67 -42.32
CA SER A 56 10.69 40.08 -41.52
C SER A 56 10.44 39.96 -40.02
N LEU A 57 9.25 40.37 -39.56
CA LEU A 57 8.83 40.25 -38.16
C LEU A 57 8.67 38.79 -37.75
N GLU A 58 8.05 37.96 -38.59
CA GLU A 58 7.93 36.51 -38.37
C GLU A 58 9.30 35.83 -38.33
N GLY A 59 10.22 36.22 -39.22
CA GLY A 59 11.61 35.75 -39.20
C GLY A 59 12.34 36.11 -37.90
N ALA A 60 12.24 37.38 -37.47
CA ALA A 60 12.83 37.84 -36.22
C ALA A 60 12.19 37.15 -34.99
N MET A 61 10.87 36.95 -35.00
CA MET A 61 10.16 36.24 -33.93
C MET A 61 10.59 34.77 -33.83
N ASN A 62 10.76 34.10 -34.97
CA ASN A 62 11.25 32.72 -35.02
C ASN A 62 12.70 32.63 -34.51
N GLU A 63 13.56 33.57 -34.90
CA GLU A 63 14.94 33.61 -34.40
C GLU A 63 14.99 33.82 -32.88
N VAL A 64 14.21 34.77 -32.34
CA VAL A 64 14.12 35.00 -30.89
C VAL A 64 13.60 33.75 -30.18
N ASN A 65 12.59 33.07 -30.71
CA ASN A 65 12.07 31.84 -30.14
C ASN A 65 13.12 30.71 -30.12
N ASN A 66 13.89 30.55 -31.21
CA ASN A 66 14.98 29.59 -31.29
C ASN A 66 16.08 29.90 -30.25
N GLN A 67 16.50 31.16 -30.15
CA GLN A 67 17.49 31.59 -29.16
C GLN A 67 16.99 31.37 -27.72
N LEU A 68 15.71 31.63 -27.45
CA LEU A 68 15.09 31.36 -26.15
C LEU A 68 15.05 29.86 -25.85
N ALA A 69 14.78 29.00 -26.84
CA ALA A 69 14.82 27.55 -26.70
C ALA A 69 16.24 27.06 -26.34
N VAL A 70 17.25 27.49 -27.10
CA VAL A 70 18.66 27.17 -26.82
C VAL A 70 19.08 27.67 -25.43
N ARG A 71 18.66 28.87 -25.04
CA ARG A 71 18.96 29.43 -23.72
C ARG A 71 18.30 28.64 -22.58
N ARG A 72 17.11 28.07 -22.79
CA ARG A 72 16.45 27.18 -21.81
C ARG A 72 17.24 25.87 -21.69
N GLU A 73 17.60 25.25 -22.80
CA GLU A 73 18.37 24.01 -22.82
C GLU A 73 19.74 24.17 -22.12
N LEU A 74 20.49 25.23 -22.44
CA LEU A 74 21.76 25.55 -21.78
C LEU A 74 21.58 25.76 -20.27
N ARG A 75 20.49 26.40 -19.85
CA ARG A 75 20.19 26.62 -18.43
C ARG A 75 19.92 25.31 -17.71
N ASP A 76 19.18 24.39 -18.33
CA ASP A 76 18.87 23.08 -17.76
C ASP A 76 20.12 22.19 -17.71
N ARG A 77 20.94 22.20 -18.77
CA ARG A 77 22.25 21.54 -18.77
C ARG A 77 23.16 22.06 -17.65
N LYS A 78 23.23 23.38 -17.47
CA LYS A 78 24.01 24.01 -16.39
C LYS A 78 23.50 23.62 -15.00
N ARG A 79 22.18 23.54 -14.79
CA ARG A 79 21.58 23.08 -13.52
C ARG A 79 21.89 21.60 -13.25
N SER A 80 21.84 20.77 -14.28
CA SER A 80 22.19 19.35 -14.19
C SER A 80 23.66 19.17 -13.78
N LEU A 81 24.59 19.83 -14.47
CA LEU A 81 26.03 19.75 -14.15
C LEU A 81 26.36 20.27 -12.74
N ARG A 82 25.68 21.34 -12.28
CA ARG A 82 25.82 21.80 -10.89
C ARG A 82 25.31 20.76 -9.89
N SER A 83 24.24 20.05 -10.21
CA SER A 83 23.72 18.97 -9.37
C SER A 83 24.67 17.77 -9.36
N LEU A 84 25.26 17.42 -10.52
CA LEU A 84 26.27 16.36 -10.62
C LEU A 84 27.51 16.67 -9.78
N SER A 85 28.02 17.90 -9.84
CA SER A 85 29.14 18.33 -8.99
C SER A 85 28.80 18.19 -7.49
N ARG A 86 27.55 18.50 -7.10
CA ARG A 86 27.08 18.27 -5.73
C ARG A 86 26.99 16.79 -5.39
N VAL A 87 26.49 15.94 -6.29
CA VAL A 87 26.45 14.48 -6.11
C VAL A 87 27.85 13.96 -5.80
N HIS A 88 28.86 14.30 -6.61
CA HIS A 88 30.25 13.87 -6.35
C HIS A 88 30.79 14.39 -5.02
N SER A 89 30.46 15.64 -4.64
CA SER A 89 30.86 16.19 -3.34
C SER A 89 30.20 15.46 -2.17
N SER A 90 28.90 15.12 -2.28
CA SER A 90 28.15 14.39 -1.25
C SER A 90 28.59 12.94 -1.17
N LEU A 91 28.87 12.26 -2.29
CA LEU A 91 29.46 10.91 -2.29
C LEU A 91 30.81 10.90 -1.58
N LYS A 92 31.69 11.87 -1.88
CA LYS A 92 32.99 11.99 -1.22
C LYS A 92 32.85 12.23 0.28
N LYS A 93 31.95 13.13 0.69
CA LYS A 93 31.65 13.39 2.11
C LYS A 93 31.09 12.16 2.80
N LEU A 94 30.09 11.50 2.22
CA LEU A 94 29.45 10.32 2.79
C LEU A 94 30.44 9.18 2.97
N ARG A 95 31.31 8.95 1.98
CA ARG A 95 32.42 8.01 2.14
C ARG A 95 33.35 8.40 3.27
N ALA A 96 33.75 9.67 3.35
CA ALA A 96 34.62 10.13 4.44
C ALA A 96 33.96 9.95 5.82
N LEU A 97 32.64 10.16 5.94
CA LEU A 97 31.89 9.96 7.18
C LEU A 97 31.71 8.48 7.53
N LEU A 98 31.46 7.62 6.53
CA LEU A 98 31.15 6.21 6.72
C LEU A 98 32.39 5.29 6.74
N ALA A 99 33.50 5.72 6.14
CA ALA A 99 34.76 4.97 6.06
C ALA A 99 35.72 5.22 7.24
N GLN A 100 35.30 5.97 8.26
CA GLN A 100 36.07 6.11 9.52
C GLN A 100 36.06 4.86 10.41
N GLY A 101 35.62 3.71 9.89
CA GLY A 101 35.78 2.39 10.50
C GLY A 101 36.73 1.53 9.67
N ASP A 102 37.76 0.98 10.31
CA ASP A 102 38.78 0.08 9.75
C ASP A 102 38.22 -0.86 8.67
N GLY A 103 38.61 -0.64 7.40
CA GLY A 103 38.82 -1.60 6.29
C GLY A 103 37.90 -2.80 6.06
N GLN A 104 36.84 -2.99 6.84
CA GLN A 104 35.92 -4.10 6.84
C GLN A 104 34.55 -3.58 6.42
N ALA A 105 33.74 -4.45 5.81
CA ALA A 105 32.40 -4.17 5.30
C ALA A 105 31.36 -3.79 6.39
N THR A 106 31.81 -3.39 7.59
CA THR A 106 30.98 -2.99 8.73
C THR A 106 31.63 -1.80 9.46
N PRO A 107 30.90 -0.69 9.72
CA PRO A 107 31.45 0.45 10.44
C PRO A 107 31.78 0.08 11.90
N ALA A 108 33.03 0.28 12.34
CA ALA A 108 33.56 -0.20 13.62
C ALA A 108 32.89 0.46 14.85
N VAL A 109 32.64 1.77 14.81
CA VAL A 109 31.91 2.54 15.83
C VAL A 109 30.87 3.39 15.12
N VAL A 110 29.60 3.24 15.49
CA VAL A 110 28.49 3.94 14.87
C VAL A 110 27.97 4.97 15.86
N GLU A 111 28.61 6.13 15.91
CA GLU A 111 28.09 7.24 16.69
C GLU A 111 26.78 7.76 16.06
N PRO A 112 25.70 7.93 16.84
CA PRO A 112 24.43 8.41 16.31
C PRO A 112 24.54 9.76 15.58
N LEU A 113 25.45 10.63 16.03
CA LEU A 113 25.70 11.93 15.41
C LEU A 113 26.30 11.82 13.99
N ILE A 114 27.18 10.84 13.77
CA ILE A 114 27.77 10.59 12.45
C ILE A 114 26.70 10.06 11.50
N LEU A 115 25.84 9.15 11.98
CA LEU A 115 24.72 8.66 11.19
C LEU A 115 23.71 9.74 10.85
N GLU A 116 23.35 10.63 11.79
CA GLU A 116 22.42 11.72 11.52
C GLU A 116 22.92 12.65 10.40
N ARG A 117 24.22 13.00 10.46
CA ARG A 117 24.90 13.78 9.41
C ARG A 117 24.91 13.02 8.08
N ALA A 118 25.22 11.73 8.11
CA ALA A 118 25.25 10.90 6.91
C ALA A 118 23.85 10.72 6.29
N THR A 119 22.80 10.52 7.08
CA THR A 119 21.41 10.46 6.63
C THR A 119 21.00 11.78 5.97
N SER A 120 21.37 12.91 6.56
CA SER A 120 21.07 14.25 6.01
C SER A 120 21.77 14.50 4.67
N GLU A 121 23.06 14.17 4.56
CA GLU A 121 23.82 14.28 3.30
C GLU A 121 23.31 13.28 2.25
N TYR A 122 22.84 12.10 2.66
CA TYR A 122 22.24 11.11 1.75
C TYR A 122 20.89 11.59 1.17
N VAL A 123 20.07 12.30 1.95
CA VAL A 123 18.85 12.94 1.41
C VAL A 123 19.20 14.01 0.38
N GLN A 124 20.26 14.79 0.62
CA GLN A 124 20.74 15.78 -0.34
C GLN A 124 21.27 15.11 -1.63
N LEU A 125 21.98 13.99 -1.48
CA LEU A 125 22.44 13.15 -2.57
C LEU A 125 21.24 12.70 -3.42
N LEU A 126 20.23 12.06 -2.82
CA LEU A 126 19.01 11.63 -3.51
C LEU A 126 18.32 12.75 -4.30
N PHE A 127 18.23 13.94 -3.70
CA PHE A 127 17.63 15.11 -4.35
C PHE A 127 18.42 15.57 -5.58
N HIS A 128 19.75 15.60 -5.49
CA HIS A 128 20.60 16.02 -6.61
C HIS A 128 20.70 14.96 -7.69
N THR A 129 20.73 13.67 -7.33
CA THR A 129 20.72 12.54 -8.27
C THR A 129 19.48 12.57 -9.17
N LYS A 130 18.29 12.85 -8.61
CA LYS A 130 17.06 13.01 -9.41
C LYS A 130 17.13 14.13 -10.44
N LYS A 131 17.93 15.18 -10.20
CA LYS A 131 18.06 16.35 -11.08
C LYS A 131 19.10 16.19 -12.18
N CYS A 132 20.04 15.24 -12.03
CA CYS A 132 21.11 14.99 -13.00
C CYS A 132 21.07 13.58 -13.59
N GLN A 133 19.93 12.89 -13.55
CA GLN A 133 19.81 11.48 -13.96
C GLN A 133 20.35 11.20 -15.37
N LYS A 134 20.23 12.15 -16.30
CA LYS A 134 20.72 12.04 -17.68
C LYS A 134 22.26 12.12 -17.81
N ASP A 135 22.93 12.63 -16.78
CA ASP A 135 24.37 12.94 -16.78
C ASP A 135 25.18 12.07 -15.81
N LEU A 136 24.51 11.13 -15.11
CA LEU A 136 25.15 10.17 -14.23
C LEU A 136 25.86 9.09 -15.04
N LYS A 137 27.08 8.73 -14.62
CA LYS A 137 27.80 7.60 -15.17
C LYS A 137 27.49 6.33 -14.37
N ASP A 138 27.71 5.17 -14.99
CA ASP A 138 27.58 3.88 -14.30
C ASP A 138 28.51 3.75 -13.10
N SER A 139 29.67 4.43 -13.12
CA SER A 139 30.56 4.52 -11.97
C SER A 139 29.86 5.17 -10.78
N ASP A 140 29.17 6.30 -11.00
CA ASP A 140 28.50 7.08 -9.96
C ASP A 140 27.35 6.29 -9.32
N SER A 141 26.62 5.51 -10.14
CA SER A 141 25.56 4.60 -9.66
C SER A 141 26.12 3.52 -8.74
N LYS A 142 27.26 2.91 -9.09
CA LYS A 142 27.93 1.93 -8.21
C LYS A 142 28.41 2.57 -6.91
N GLU A 143 28.96 3.78 -6.96
CA GLU A 143 29.37 4.51 -5.76
C GLU A 143 28.17 4.82 -4.85
N PHE A 144 27.04 5.20 -5.45
CA PHE A 144 25.79 5.45 -4.76
C PHE A 144 25.29 4.20 -4.03
N GLU A 145 25.26 3.03 -4.69
CA GLU A 145 24.85 1.76 -4.08
C GLU A 145 25.79 1.32 -2.93
N GLN A 146 27.09 1.54 -3.08
CA GLN A 146 28.06 1.28 -2.01
C GLN A 146 27.80 2.16 -0.78
N VAL A 147 27.55 3.46 -0.98
CA VAL A 147 27.26 4.38 0.12
C VAL A 147 25.90 4.08 0.77
N ASP A 148 24.88 3.75 -0.03
CA ASP A 148 23.56 3.33 0.46
C ASP A 148 23.67 2.09 1.35
N SER A 149 24.35 1.05 0.88
CA SER A 149 24.53 -0.19 1.64
C SER A 149 25.33 0.01 2.93
N LEU A 150 26.39 0.84 2.91
CA LEU A 150 27.16 1.17 4.11
C LEU A 150 26.35 1.97 5.13
N LEU A 151 25.57 2.97 4.67
CA LEU A 151 24.72 3.77 5.55
C LEU A 151 23.66 2.89 6.23
N ILE A 152 22.96 2.06 5.45
CA ILE A 152 21.95 1.14 5.96
C ILE A 152 22.59 0.12 6.92
N ALA A 153 23.77 -0.42 6.60
CA ALA A 153 24.49 -1.33 7.49
C ALA A 153 24.86 -0.66 8.83
N GLY A 154 25.25 0.61 8.81
CA GLY A 154 25.50 1.41 10.00
C GLY A 154 24.24 1.59 10.86
N VAL A 155 23.13 2.02 10.26
CA VAL A 155 21.83 2.16 10.96
C VAL A 155 21.37 0.81 11.53
N ASN A 156 21.50 -0.27 10.76
CA ASN A 156 21.19 -1.64 11.19
C ASN A 156 22.03 -2.07 12.40
N LYS A 157 23.33 -1.76 12.41
CA LYS A 157 24.22 -2.08 13.53
C LYS A 157 23.82 -1.31 14.79
N LEU A 158 23.56 0.00 14.68
CA LEU A 158 23.09 0.82 15.80
C LEU A 158 21.75 0.31 16.34
N PHE A 159 20.82 -0.06 15.46
CA PHE A 159 19.52 -0.59 15.84
C PHE A 159 19.66 -1.89 16.64
N LEU A 160 20.46 -2.84 16.15
CA LEU A 160 20.71 -4.09 16.85
C LEU A 160 21.41 -3.84 18.20
N GLN A 161 22.43 -2.99 18.26
CA GLN A 161 23.08 -2.64 19.54
C GLN A 161 22.06 -2.05 20.54
N SER A 162 21.19 -1.15 20.08
CA SER A 162 20.17 -0.53 20.90
C SER A 162 19.13 -1.52 21.42
N ILE A 163 18.80 -2.58 20.66
CA ILE A 163 17.94 -3.67 21.14
C ILE A 163 18.63 -4.44 22.27
N HIS A 164 19.90 -4.83 22.09
CA HIS A 164 20.64 -5.62 23.08
C HIS A 164 20.90 -4.84 24.38
N SER A 165 21.03 -3.51 24.30
CA SER A 165 21.16 -2.64 25.48
C SER A 165 19.85 -2.45 26.28
N GLY A 166 18.73 -3.02 25.83
CA GLY A 166 17.46 -2.99 26.55
C GLY A 166 16.99 -1.58 26.91
N SER A 167 16.83 -1.29 28.21
CA SER A 167 16.27 -0.03 28.68
C SER A 167 17.15 1.20 28.39
N GLU A 168 18.47 1.02 28.40
CA GLU A 168 19.44 2.09 28.10
C GLU A 168 19.46 2.42 26.60
N GLY A 169 19.06 1.48 25.74
CA GLY A 169 19.01 1.64 24.29
C GLY A 169 17.78 2.38 23.76
N ARG A 170 16.83 2.81 24.61
CA ARG A 170 15.57 3.46 24.20
C ARG A 170 15.78 4.67 23.29
N ASN A 171 16.73 5.54 23.63
CA ASN A 171 17.03 6.73 22.84
C ASN A 171 17.67 6.36 21.50
N GLY A 172 18.55 5.35 21.49
CA GLY A 172 19.14 4.81 20.27
C GLY A 172 18.10 4.23 19.32
N LEU A 173 17.12 3.48 19.84
CA LEU A 173 15.99 2.95 19.05
C LEU A 173 15.15 4.07 18.43
N GLN A 174 14.86 5.13 19.19
CA GLN A 174 14.12 6.29 18.65
C GLN A 174 14.88 6.95 17.50
N GLN A 175 16.18 7.17 17.67
CA GLN A 175 17.04 7.74 16.61
C GLN A 175 17.10 6.81 15.39
N CYS A 176 17.24 5.50 15.58
CA CYS A 176 17.22 4.53 14.48
C CYS A 176 15.90 4.59 13.69
N LEU A 177 14.74 4.62 14.37
CA LEU A 177 13.44 4.75 13.69
C LEU A 177 13.35 6.06 12.90
N SER A 178 13.86 7.17 13.45
CA SER A 178 13.97 8.43 12.71
C SER A 178 14.86 8.30 11.48
N PHE A 179 16.03 7.66 11.58
CA PHE A 179 16.90 7.43 10.42
C PHE A 179 16.23 6.55 9.36
N TYR A 180 15.61 5.43 9.75
CA TYR A 180 14.87 4.58 8.81
C TYR A 180 13.71 5.32 8.16
N HIS A 181 13.01 6.19 8.89
CA HIS A 181 11.95 7.01 8.33
C HIS A 181 12.47 8.02 7.32
N THR A 182 13.52 8.77 7.65
CA THR A 182 14.15 9.74 6.73
C THR A 182 14.70 9.05 5.47
N LEU A 183 15.18 7.81 5.59
CA LEU A 183 15.64 6.99 4.47
C LEU A 183 14.49 6.31 3.71
N ASN A 184 13.25 6.39 4.18
CA ASN A 184 12.09 5.66 3.66
C ASN A 184 12.31 4.13 3.60
N ARG A 185 12.88 3.57 4.68
CA ARG A 185 13.29 2.16 4.80
C ARG A 185 12.77 1.52 6.09
N LEU A 186 11.59 1.93 6.58
CA LEU A 186 10.98 1.34 7.79
C LEU A 186 10.78 -0.17 7.65
N ASP A 187 10.38 -0.65 6.47
CA ASP A 187 10.23 -2.08 6.19
C ASP A 187 11.56 -2.85 6.34
N SER A 188 12.70 -2.18 6.11
CA SER A 188 14.01 -2.81 6.30
C SER A 188 14.31 -3.05 7.78
N ALA A 189 13.88 -2.13 8.66
CA ALA A 189 13.99 -2.30 10.11
C ALA A 189 13.12 -3.46 10.60
N GLU A 190 11.87 -3.54 10.12
CA GLU A 190 10.93 -4.61 10.45
C GLU A 190 11.47 -5.98 10.00
N ASN A 191 11.98 -6.07 8.78
CA ASN A 191 12.58 -7.31 8.27
C ASN A 191 13.88 -7.68 9.00
N LEU A 192 14.69 -6.70 9.40
CA LEU A 192 15.90 -6.94 10.18
C LEU A 192 15.55 -7.52 11.55
N TYR A 193 14.57 -6.93 12.25
CA TYR A 193 14.10 -7.42 13.54
C TYR A 193 13.55 -8.85 13.43
N ARG A 194 12.74 -9.11 12.39
CA ARG A 194 12.23 -10.46 12.09
C ARG A 194 13.37 -11.47 11.96
N LYS A 195 14.35 -11.21 11.09
CA LYS A 195 15.40 -12.18 10.77
C LYS A 195 16.43 -12.38 11.88
N LYS A 196 16.76 -11.33 12.63
CA LYS A 196 17.87 -11.36 13.60
C LYS A 196 17.45 -11.63 15.03
N ILE A 197 16.23 -11.26 15.43
CA ILE A 197 15.74 -11.41 16.80
C ILE A 197 14.61 -12.43 16.84
N VAL A 198 13.52 -12.21 16.09
CA VAL A 198 12.31 -13.04 16.19
C VAL A 198 12.56 -14.46 15.68
N ALA A 199 13.10 -14.62 14.46
CA ALA A 199 13.34 -15.93 13.85
C ALA A 199 14.15 -16.91 14.72
N PRO A 200 15.32 -16.54 15.27
CA PRO A 200 16.09 -17.47 16.10
C PRO A 200 15.39 -17.81 17.43
N VAL A 201 14.63 -16.88 18.02
CA VAL A 201 13.87 -17.14 19.24
C VAL A 201 12.68 -18.06 18.93
N MET A 202 11.90 -17.75 17.89
CA MET A 202 10.74 -18.54 17.50
C MET A 202 11.12 -19.93 16.99
N GLN A 203 12.25 -20.09 16.31
CA GLN A 203 12.76 -21.42 15.92
C GLN A 203 13.09 -22.30 17.14
N LYS A 204 13.59 -21.71 18.23
CA LYS A 204 13.85 -22.43 19.48
C LYS A 204 12.57 -22.76 20.24
N LEU A 205 11.60 -21.85 20.23
CA LEU A 205 10.33 -22.02 20.95
C LEU A 205 9.38 -22.97 20.20
N ILE A 206 9.13 -22.72 18.91
CA ILE A 206 8.15 -23.38 18.07
C ILE A 206 8.82 -24.56 17.34
N ASN A 207 8.79 -25.72 17.99
CA ASN A 207 9.18 -26.99 17.36
C ASN A 207 8.42 -28.16 18.00
N GLN A 208 8.42 -29.31 17.33
CA GLN A 208 7.70 -30.50 17.79
C GLN A 208 8.20 -31.04 19.15
N HIS A 209 9.47 -30.84 19.46
CA HIS A 209 10.07 -31.28 20.73
C HIS A 209 9.60 -30.41 21.91
N SER A 210 9.53 -29.10 21.72
CA SER A 210 9.00 -28.14 22.69
C SER A 210 7.54 -28.43 23.00
N LEU A 211 6.73 -28.77 21.98
CA LEU A 211 5.33 -29.13 22.18
C LEU A 211 5.16 -30.40 23.03
N LYS A 212 6.04 -31.41 22.85
CA LYS A 212 5.97 -32.67 23.60
C LYS A 212 6.56 -32.58 25.01
N SER A 213 7.54 -31.71 25.21
CA SER A 213 8.22 -31.56 26.51
C SER A 213 7.48 -30.62 27.48
N LEU A 214 6.57 -29.78 26.97
CA LEU A 214 5.79 -28.86 27.78
C LEU A 214 4.59 -29.55 28.48
N PRO A 215 4.46 -29.45 29.82
CA PRO A 215 3.39 -30.12 30.57
C PRO A 215 1.99 -29.57 30.25
N GLY A 216 1.90 -28.37 29.67
CA GLY A 216 0.66 -27.73 29.25
C GLY A 216 0.41 -27.72 27.74
N GLY A 217 1.17 -28.51 26.95
CA GLY A 217 0.97 -28.66 25.51
C GLY A 217 0.95 -27.33 24.74
N LEU A 218 -0.08 -27.15 23.90
CA LEU A 218 -0.22 -26.01 23.00
C LEU A 218 -0.48 -24.67 23.73
N PRO A 219 -1.37 -24.58 24.75
CA PRO A 219 -1.54 -23.37 25.56
C PRO A 219 -0.25 -22.85 26.20
N ALA A 220 0.57 -23.76 26.75
CA ALA A 220 1.84 -23.37 27.37
C ALA A 220 2.85 -22.84 26.34
N LEU A 221 2.83 -23.39 25.12
CA LEU A 221 3.64 -22.87 24.02
C LEU A 221 3.17 -21.45 23.62
N TYR A 222 1.85 -21.25 23.48
CA TYR A 222 1.29 -19.92 23.20
C TYR A 222 1.62 -18.91 24.31
N GLY A 223 1.56 -19.32 25.58
CA GLY A 223 1.99 -18.48 26.71
C GLY A 223 3.42 -17.98 26.54
N ARG A 224 4.38 -18.87 26.23
CA ARG A 224 5.78 -18.47 26.00
C ARG A 224 5.97 -17.54 24.80
N ILE A 225 5.15 -17.69 23.76
CA ILE A 225 5.16 -16.79 22.60
C ILE A 225 4.69 -15.39 23.01
N ILE A 226 3.67 -15.30 23.86
CA ILE A 226 3.20 -14.03 24.44
C ILE A 226 4.22 -13.44 25.42
N ASP A 227 4.87 -14.26 26.24
CA ASP A 227 5.92 -13.82 27.18
C ASP A 227 7.09 -13.12 26.46
N PHE A 228 7.42 -13.56 25.23
CA PHE A 228 8.40 -12.86 24.40
C PHE A 228 7.95 -11.44 24.01
N ILE A 229 6.65 -11.26 23.73
CA ILE A 229 6.09 -9.93 23.44
C ILE A 229 6.18 -9.04 24.68
N ASP A 230 5.77 -9.57 25.83
CA ASP A 230 5.69 -8.83 27.10
C ASP A 230 7.08 -8.61 27.75
N GLY A 231 8.08 -9.39 27.36
CA GLY A 231 9.47 -9.29 27.79
C GLY A 231 10.35 -8.55 26.77
N GLU A 232 10.98 -9.30 25.86
CA GLU A 232 12.04 -8.79 24.97
C GLU A 232 11.54 -7.72 24.00
N MET A 233 10.30 -7.83 23.52
CA MET A 233 9.75 -6.89 22.53
C MET A 233 9.12 -5.62 23.15
N LYS A 234 8.89 -5.61 24.47
CA LYS A 234 8.16 -4.53 25.16
C LYS A 234 8.74 -3.14 24.92
N ILE A 235 10.05 -3.01 25.03
CA ILE A 235 10.75 -1.73 24.86
C ILE A 235 10.60 -1.21 23.43
N LEU A 236 10.75 -2.10 22.44
CA LEU A 236 10.57 -1.76 21.04
C LEU A 236 9.13 -1.30 20.77
N MET A 237 8.14 -2.00 21.31
CA MET A 237 6.72 -1.64 21.17
C MET A 237 6.42 -0.26 21.77
N GLU A 238 6.93 0.05 22.96
CA GLU A 238 6.77 1.37 23.58
C GLU A 238 7.40 2.49 22.72
N VAL A 239 8.59 2.24 22.17
CA VAL A 239 9.29 3.19 21.30
C VAL A 239 8.53 3.39 19.98
N THR A 240 8.08 2.30 19.35
CA THR A 240 7.29 2.34 18.11
C THR A 240 5.96 3.06 18.29
N GLN A 241 5.26 2.82 19.40
CA GLN A 241 4.01 3.53 19.69
C GLN A 241 4.23 5.03 19.83
N LYS A 242 5.30 5.45 20.54
CA LYS A 242 5.65 6.88 20.65
C LYS A 242 6.00 7.46 19.27
N PHE A 243 6.80 6.74 18.48
CA PHE A 243 7.18 7.14 17.12
C PHE A 243 5.95 7.33 16.20
N ASN A 244 5.04 6.34 16.15
CA ASN A 244 3.84 6.38 15.32
C ASN A 244 2.82 7.47 15.73
N ARG A 245 2.88 7.96 16.97
CA ARG A 245 2.08 9.12 17.40
C ARG A 245 2.63 10.43 16.84
N LEU A 246 3.96 10.52 16.68
CA LEU A 246 4.65 11.69 16.15
C LEU A 246 4.60 11.72 14.62
N VAL A 247 4.77 10.57 13.97
CA VAL A 247 4.82 10.44 12.50
C VAL A 247 3.53 9.81 12.01
N ARG A 248 2.68 10.60 11.33
CA ARG A 248 1.36 10.14 10.84
C ARG A 248 1.37 9.54 9.45
N ASP A 249 2.35 9.91 8.62
CA ASP A 249 2.35 9.59 7.19
C ASP A 249 2.90 8.19 6.88
N CYS A 250 3.75 7.64 7.76
CA CYS A 250 4.30 6.29 7.64
C CYS A 250 4.40 5.66 9.04
N GLN A 251 3.64 4.59 9.28
CA GLN A 251 3.64 3.87 10.55
C GLN A 251 4.37 2.54 10.41
N CYS A 252 5.21 2.21 11.39
CA CYS A 252 5.83 0.89 11.49
C CYS A 252 5.09 0.03 12.51
N ASN A 253 4.98 -1.26 12.22
CA ASN A 253 4.29 -2.24 13.06
C ASN A 253 5.12 -3.54 13.15
N PHE A 254 6.10 -3.54 14.06
CA PHE A 254 6.95 -4.70 14.30
C PHE A 254 6.15 -5.93 14.76
N LEU A 255 5.02 -5.75 15.46
CA LEU A 255 4.20 -6.88 15.91
C LEU A 255 3.60 -7.62 14.69
N LEU A 256 3.02 -6.88 13.75
CA LEU A 256 2.32 -7.47 12.60
C LEU A 256 3.26 -7.82 11.43
N ARG A 257 4.31 -7.04 11.21
CA ARG A 257 5.18 -7.17 10.03
C ARG A 257 6.48 -7.92 10.31
N SER A 258 6.89 -7.99 11.58
CA SER A 258 8.08 -8.75 11.98
C SER A 258 7.73 -10.01 12.75
N PHE A 259 6.93 -9.89 13.81
CA PHE A 259 6.66 -10.97 14.74
C PHE A 259 5.65 -11.98 14.18
N TRP A 260 4.45 -11.54 13.81
CA TRP A 260 3.37 -12.42 13.36
C TRP A 260 3.73 -13.31 12.17
N PRO A 261 4.37 -12.81 11.09
CA PRO A 261 4.68 -13.63 9.92
C PRO A 261 5.67 -14.75 10.25
N GLU A 262 6.58 -14.55 11.20
CA GLU A 262 7.50 -15.59 11.63
C GLU A 262 6.80 -16.62 12.52
N VAL A 263 5.92 -16.20 13.42
CA VAL A 263 5.16 -17.12 14.27
C VAL A 263 4.25 -18.01 13.45
N GLU A 264 3.49 -17.41 12.52
CA GLU A 264 2.57 -18.13 11.65
C GLU A 264 3.30 -19.14 10.75
N GLU A 265 4.35 -18.70 10.03
CA GLU A 265 5.14 -19.58 9.16
C GLU A 265 5.71 -20.79 9.93
N ARG A 266 6.18 -20.57 11.17
CA ARG A 266 6.72 -21.65 12.01
C ARG A 266 5.66 -22.60 12.53
N ILE A 267 4.49 -22.09 12.93
CA ILE A 267 3.39 -22.95 13.35
C ILE A 267 2.90 -23.80 12.18
N GLU A 268 2.78 -23.21 10.98
CA GLU A 268 2.36 -23.96 9.78
C GLU A 268 3.36 -25.06 9.40
N THR A 269 4.65 -24.75 9.42
CA THR A 269 5.72 -25.67 8.97
C THR A 269 6.07 -26.74 10.01
N GLU A 270 6.34 -26.34 11.25
CA GLU A 270 6.83 -27.25 12.30
C GLU A 270 5.69 -27.94 13.04
N LEU A 271 4.54 -27.28 13.17
CA LEU A 271 3.39 -27.75 13.93
C LEU A 271 2.19 -28.12 13.06
N SER A 272 2.39 -28.42 11.77
CA SER A 272 1.34 -28.89 10.85
C SER A 272 0.34 -29.92 11.45
N PRO A 273 0.76 -30.91 12.29
CA PRO A 273 -0.16 -31.86 12.90
C PRO A 273 -1.22 -31.26 13.85
N ILE A 274 -1.07 -29.99 14.28
CA ILE A 274 -2.07 -29.35 15.15
C ILE A 274 -3.41 -29.13 14.43
N PHE A 275 -3.36 -28.94 13.11
CA PHE A 275 -4.52 -28.67 12.26
C PHE A 275 -5.27 -29.94 11.84
N ALA A 276 -4.75 -31.13 12.20
CA ALA A 276 -5.37 -32.38 11.82
C ALA A 276 -6.74 -32.57 12.50
N ALA A 277 -7.78 -32.72 11.69
CA ALA A 277 -9.15 -32.91 12.16
C ALA A 277 -9.49 -34.35 12.54
N GLY A 278 -8.52 -35.28 12.57
CA GLY A 278 -8.78 -36.72 12.74
C GLY A 278 -9.48 -37.10 14.04
N ASP A 279 -9.20 -36.36 15.12
CA ASP A 279 -9.92 -36.46 16.40
C ASP A 279 -10.66 -35.14 16.65
N PRO A 280 -12.00 -35.14 16.62
CA PRO A 280 -12.80 -33.94 16.83
C PRO A 280 -12.63 -33.29 18.21
N ASP A 281 -12.45 -34.08 19.29
CA ASP A 281 -12.30 -33.52 20.65
C ASP A 281 -10.96 -32.79 20.78
N VAL A 282 -9.90 -33.39 20.23
CA VAL A 282 -8.56 -32.78 20.22
C VAL A 282 -8.52 -31.57 19.29
N PHE A 283 -9.14 -31.65 18.11
CA PHE A 283 -9.26 -30.52 17.18
C PHE A 283 -9.99 -29.34 17.84
N TYR A 284 -11.12 -29.59 18.50
CA TYR A 284 -11.88 -28.58 19.22
C TYR A 284 -11.01 -27.85 20.26
N LYS A 285 -10.32 -28.61 21.12
CA LYS A 285 -9.46 -28.05 22.17
C LYS A 285 -8.36 -27.17 21.58
N ARG A 286 -7.62 -27.69 20.59
CA ARG A 286 -6.53 -26.93 19.94
C ARG A 286 -7.03 -25.67 19.23
N TYR A 287 -8.20 -25.75 18.57
CA TYR A 287 -8.80 -24.59 17.91
C TYR A 287 -9.19 -23.52 18.94
N LYS A 288 -9.82 -23.91 20.06
CA LYS A 288 -10.17 -22.99 21.16
C LYS A 288 -8.94 -22.35 21.79
N ASP A 289 -7.90 -23.13 22.06
CA ASP A 289 -6.63 -22.63 22.58
C ASP A 289 -5.98 -21.62 21.63
N THR A 290 -6.08 -21.86 20.32
CA THR A 290 -5.59 -20.95 19.28
C THR A 290 -6.41 -19.67 19.25
N LEU A 291 -7.73 -19.73 19.35
CA LEU A 291 -8.58 -18.54 19.41
C LEU A 291 -8.26 -17.68 20.64
N ASN A 292 -8.08 -18.30 21.81
CA ASN A 292 -7.69 -17.59 23.04
C ASN A 292 -6.32 -16.90 22.86
N PHE A 293 -5.36 -17.58 22.23
CA PHE A 293 -4.07 -16.99 21.90
C PHE A 293 -4.19 -15.77 20.97
N LEU A 294 -5.02 -15.86 19.93
CA LEU A 294 -5.25 -14.74 19.00
C LEU A 294 -5.97 -13.56 19.66
N GLU A 295 -6.86 -13.83 20.62
CA GLU A 295 -7.52 -12.79 21.42
C GLU A 295 -6.50 -12.03 22.27
N VAL A 296 -5.65 -12.76 23.01
CA VAL A 296 -4.56 -12.16 23.80
C VAL A 296 -3.58 -11.38 22.90
N LEU A 297 -3.25 -11.91 21.72
CA LEU A 297 -2.41 -11.21 20.74
C LEU A 297 -3.07 -9.91 20.25
N SER A 298 -4.39 -9.92 20.04
CA SER A 298 -5.16 -8.75 19.62
C SER A 298 -5.15 -7.65 20.70
N GLU A 299 -5.24 -8.02 21.98
CA GLU A 299 -5.09 -7.07 23.09
C GLU A 299 -3.71 -6.38 23.09
N ARG A 300 -2.65 -7.12 22.75
CA ARG A 300 -1.28 -6.58 22.68
C ARG A 300 -1.02 -5.64 21.50
N CYS A 301 -1.93 -5.57 20.52
CA CYS A 301 -1.85 -4.58 19.43
C CYS A 301 -2.05 -3.14 19.94
N GLY A 302 -2.66 -2.94 21.12
CA GLY A 302 -2.77 -1.66 21.82
C GLY A 302 -3.58 -0.56 21.10
N SER A 303 -4.20 -0.86 19.96
CA SER A 303 -5.03 0.08 19.20
C SER A 303 -6.07 -0.65 18.35
N ARG A 304 -7.25 -0.04 18.20
CA ARG A 304 -8.32 -0.58 17.33
C ARG A 304 -7.87 -0.73 15.87
N LYS A 305 -7.03 0.19 15.39
CA LYS A 305 -6.45 0.11 14.04
C LYS A 305 -5.54 -1.11 13.89
N GLY A 306 -4.68 -1.37 14.88
CA GLY A 306 -3.80 -2.53 14.87
C GLY A 306 -4.55 -3.86 14.89
N VAL A 307 -5.66 -3.94 15.62
CA VAL A 307 -6.52 -5.15 15.63
C VAL A 307 -7.17 -5.37 14.25
N ILE A 308 -7.69 -4.31 13.62
CA ILE A 308 -8.23 -4.41 12.26
C ILE A 308 -7.13 -4.83 11.28
N GLU A 309 -5.94 -4.25 11.39
CA GLU A 309 -4.78 -4.59 10.54
C GLU A 309 -4.40 -6.07 10.73
N LEU A 310 -4.35 -6.58 11.97
CA LEU A 310 -4.09 -7.99 12.28
C LEU A 310 -5.10 -8.91 11.60
N HIS A 311 -6.40 -8.68 11.78
CA HIS A 311 -7.44 -9.52 11.18
C HIS A 311 -7.49 -9.43 9.66
N SER A 312 -7.04 -8.32 9.07
CA SER A 312 -6.91 -8.16 7.61
C SER A 312 -5.58 -8.67 7.05
N HIS A 313 -4.64 -9.06 7.91
CA HIS A 313 -3.29 -9.44 7.49
C HIS A 313 -3.32 -10.76 6.70
N PRO A 314 -2.64 -10.87 5.55
CA PRO A 314 -2.63 -12.09 4.73
C PRO A 314 -2.28 -13.35 5.51
N ASN A 315 -1.22 -13.31 6.32
CA ASN A 315 -0.81 -14.44 7.18
C ASN A 315 -1.86 -14.80 8.24
N PHE A 316 -2.65 -13.85 8.74
CA PHE A 316 -3.71 -14.17 9.70
C PHE A 316 -4.85 -14.93 9.01
N LEU A 317 -5.21 -14.49 7.80
CA LEU A 317 -6.25 -15.14 7.01
C LEU A 317 -5.82 -16.55 6.58
N SER A 318 -4.60 -16.72 6.07
CA SER A 318 -4.06 -18.04 5.70
C SER A 318 -4.06 -18.99 6.89
N PHE A 319 -3.60 -18.51 8.05
CA PHE A 319 -3.57 -19.29 9.29
C PHE A 319 -4.95 -19.77 9.71
N MET A 320 -5.98 -18.92 9.60
CA MET A 320 -7.36 -19.29 9.94
C MET A 320 -7.96 -20.25 8.91
N GLU A 321 -7.62 -20.11 7.62
CA GLU A 321 -8.07 -21.02 6.55
C GLU A 321 -7.52 -22.45 6.70
N ARG A 322 -6.36 -22.63 7.36
CA ARG A 322 -5.82 -23.97 7.67
C ARG A 322 -6.72 -24.80 8.57
N TRP A 323 -7.51 -24.16 9.43
CA TRP A 323 -8.46 -24.85 10.28
C TRP A 323 -9.66 -25.33 9.47
N ASN A 324 -9.65 -26.60 9.08
CA ASN A 324 -10.70 -27.20 8.25
C ASN A 324 -11.99 -27.47 9.06
N LEU A 325 -12.71 -26.39 9.39
CA LEU A 325 -13.99 -26.44 10.08
C LEU A 325 -15.06 -27.27 9.35
N PRO A 326 -15.10 -27.32 8.00
CA PRO A 326 -15.99 -28.25 7.29
C PRO A 326 -15.76 -29.73 7.63
N VAL A 327 -14.50 -30.18 7.65
CA VAL A 327 -14.17 -31.58 7.99
C VAL A 327 -14.48 -31.87 9.47
N TYR A 328 -14.14 -30.94 10.36
CA TYR A 328 -14.53 -31.05 11.78
C TYR A 328 -16.04 -31.23 11.95
N PHE A 329 -16.84 -30.37 11.30
CA PHE A 329 -18.30 -30.48 11.35
C PHE A 329 -18.78 -31.81 10.77
N GLN A 330 -18.18 -32.30 9.68
CA GLN A 330 -18.57 -33.56 9.06
C GLN A 330 -18.35 -34.75 10.01
N LEU A 331 -17.25 -34.77 10.76
CA LEU A 331 -16.99 -35.82 11.74
C LEU A 331 -17.98 -35.76 12.91
N ARG A 332 -18.24 -34.57 13.47
CA ARG A 332 -19.26 -34.38 14.51
C ARG A 332 -20.66 -34.72 14.02
N PHE A 333 -21.00 -34.35 12.80
CA PHE A 333 -22.25 -34.72 12.16
C PHE A 333 -22.41 -36.25 12.09
N GLN A 334 -21.39 -36.96 11.61
CA GLN A 334 -21.43 -38.42 11.54
C GLN A 334 -21.51 -39.07 12.93
N GLU A 335 -20.79 -38.55 13.92
CA GLU A 335 -20.85 -39.00 15.31
C GLU A 335 -22.29 -38.92 15.86
N ILE A 336 -22.91 -37.74 15.76
CA ILE A 336 -24.25 -37.46 16.29
C ILE A 336 -25.33 -38.25 15.52
N VAL A 337 -25.29 -38.22 14.18
CA VAL A 337 -26.29 -38.91 13.35
C VAL A 337 -26.21 -40.43 13.51
N ARG A 338 -25.01 -41.02 13.63
CA ARG A 338 -24.87 -42.46 13.88
C ARG A 338 -25.52 -42.89 15.19
N GLN A 339 -25.43 -42.07 16.25
CA GLN A 339 -26.09 -42.37 17.51
C GLN A 339 -27.61 -42.40 17.36
N ILE A 340 -28.18 -41.42 16.66
CA ILE A 340 -29.62 -41.35 16.38
C ILE A 340 -30.07 -42.54 15.54
N GLU A 341 -29.42 -42.80 14.40
CA GLU A 341 -29.83 -43.89 13.51
C GLU A 341 -29.70 -45.27 14.17
N LYS A 342 -28.66 -45.47 14.99
CA LYS A 342 -28.50 -46.70 15.79
C LYS A 342 -29.65 -46.87 16.78
N SER A 343 -30.10 -45.79 17.41
CA SER A 343 -31.24 -45.84 18.34
C SER A 343 -32.56 -46.17 17.63
N PHE A 344 -32.76 -45.65 16.42
CA PHE A 344 -33.95 -45.94 15.63
C PHE A 344 -33.94 -47.33 14.98
N ALA A 345 -32.77 -47.91 14.77
CA ALA A 345 -32.62 -49.28 14.26
C ALA A 345 -32.56 -50.34 15.37
N SER A 346 -32.58 -49.93 16.65
CA SER A 346 -32.53 -50.86 17.77
C SER A 346 -33.88 -51.55 18.00
N GLU A 347 -33.85 -52.84 18.33
CA GLU A 347 -35.02 -53.60 18.77
C GLU A 347 -35.43 -53.25 20.21
N GLU A 348 -34.51 -52.67 20.99
CA GLU A 348 -34.75 -52.18 22.35
C GLU A 348 -35.36 -50.78 22.30
N TRP A 349 -36.67 -50.69 22.49
CA TRP A 349 -37.41 -49.42 22.42
C TRP A 349 -37.49 -48.69 23.77
N ALA A 350 -37.25 -49.38 24.89
CA ALA A 350 -37.34 -48.80 26.23
C ALA A 350 -36.17 -47.85 26.50
N ALA A 351 -36.48 -46.67 27.04
CA ALA A 351 -35.46 -45.70 27.42
C ALA A 351 -34.57 -46.21 28.57
N LYS A 352 -33.35 -45.67 28.65
CA LYS A 352 -32.39 -46.00 29.71
C LYS A 352 -32.64 -45.20 30.99
N ARG A 353 -33.05 -43.94 30.85
CA ARG A 353 -33.41 -43.06 31.97
C ARG A 353 -34.92 -43.09 32.23
N ALA A 354 -35.30 -43.03 33.50
CA ALA A 354 -36.70 -43.08 33.94
C ALA A 354 -37.56 -41.88 33.45
N ASP A 355 -36.92 -40.77 33.09
CA ASP A 355 -37.58 -39.56 32.60
C ASP A 355 -38.13 -39.72 31.17
N TRP A 356 -37.70 -40.75 30.45
CA TRP A 356 -38.06 -41.00 29.07
C TRP A 356 -38.80 -42.33 28.93
N LYS A 357 -39.70 -42.41 27.94
CA LYS A 357 -40.44 -43.65 27.63
C LYS A 357 -39.83 -44.43 26.48
N LEU A 358 -39.30 -43.73 25.48
CA LEU A 358 -38.72 -44.32 24.28
C LEU A 358 -37.23 -43.98 24.20
N LEU A 359 -36.41 -44.98 23.88
CA LEU A 359 -34.98 -44.82 23.65
C LEU A 359 -34.73 -43.80 22.53
N ALA A 360 -35.55 -43.82 21.49
CA ALA A 360 -35.51 -42.89 20.36
C ALA A 360 -35.69 -41.42 20.76
N SER A 361 -36.58 -41.13 21.71
CA SER A 361 -36.81 -39.76 22.21
C SER A 361 -35.66 -39.27 23.08
N GLU A 362 -35.17 -40.16 23.96
CA GLU A 362 -34.02 -39.89 24.82
C GLU A 362 -32.77 -39.58 24.00
N THR A 363 -32.44 -40.43 23.02
CA THR A 363 -31.25 -40.26 22.17
C THR A 363 -31.36 -39.05 21.25
N ALA A 364 -32.53 -38.76 20.69
CA ALA A 364 -32.75 -37.56 19.89
C ALA A 364 -32.53 -36.28 20.72
N TRP A 365 -33.01 -36.27 21.97
CA TRP A 365 -32.79 -35.17 22.90
C TRP A 365 -31.32 -35.01 23.28
N ASP A 366 -30.64 -36.10 23.67
CA ASP A 366 -29.21 -36.08 24.00
C ASP A 366 -28.37 -35.59 22.80
N CYS A 367 -28.71 -36.01 21.57
CA CYS A 367 -28.04 -35.56 20.35
C CYS A 367 -28.31 -34.09 20.01
N LEU A 368 -29.50 -33.58 20.32
CA LEU A 368 -29.80 -32.16 20.20
C LEU A 368 -28.95 -31.35 21.18
N LEU A 369 -28.87 -31.76 22.44
CA LEU A 369 -28.02 -31.11 23.44
C LEU A 369 -26.55 -31.13 23.02
N ARG A 370 -26.04 -32.28 22.56
CA ARG A 370 -24.66 -32.46 22.10
C ARG A 370 -24.25 -31.49 20.98
N CYS A 371 -25.18 -31.04 20.14
CA CYS A 371 -24.89 -30.04 19.11
C CYS A 371 -24.46 -28.67 19.67
N TRP A 372 -24.86 -28.37 20.91
CA TRP A 372 -24.69 -27.07 21.55
C TRP A 372 -23.80 -27.12 22.80
N GLU A 373 -23.20 -28.27 23.09
CA GLU A 373 -22.29 -28.41 24.22
C GLU A 373 -20.99 -27.62 24.00
N ASP A 374 -20.43 -27.12 25.10
CA ASP A 374 -19.25 -26.25 25.14
C ASP A 374 -17.95 -26.93 24.66
N ASP A 375 -17.94 -28.24 24.40
CA ASP A 375 -16.82 -29.02 23.87
C ASP A 375 -17.05 -29.50 22.41
N VAL A 376 -18.18 -29.11 21.81
CA VAL A 376 -18.56 -29.46 20.43
C VAL A 376 -18.85 -28.22 19.59
N PHE A 377 -19.56 -27.25 20.17
CA PHE A 377 -20.07 -26.10 19.44
C PHE A 377 -18.95 -25.11 19.08
N LEU A 378 -18.91 -24.73 17.80
CA LEU A 378 -18.01 -23.70 17.29
C LEU A 378 -18.82 -22.59 16.61
N LEU A 379 -18.68 -21.36 17.11
CA LEU A 379 -19.40 -20.19 16.61
C LEU A 379 -19.29 -19.97 15.08
N PRO A 380 -18.11 -20.11 14.43
CA PRO A 380 -17.99 -19.88 12.99
C PRO A 380 -18.84 -20.83 12.12
N ILE A 381 -19.22 -21.99 12.65
CA ILE A 381 -20.06 -22.99 11.98
C ILE A 381 -21.42 -23.18 12.68
N ALA A 382 -21.86 -22.19 13.46
CA ALA A 382 -23.15 -22.23 14.15
C ALA A 382 -24.33 -22.52 13.22
N HIS A 383 -24.32 -21.96 12.01
CA HIS A 383 -25.34 -22.21 10.99
C HIS A 383 -25.47 -23.70 10.60
N LYS A 384 -24.37 -24.46 10.64
CA LYS A 384 -24.37 -25.90 10.35
C LYS A 384 -24.94 -26.70 11.51
N PHE A 385 -24.58 -26.37 12.75
CA PHE A 385 -25.15 -26.99 13.95
C PHE A 385 -26.65 -26.70 14.08
N TRP A 386 -27.07 -25.47 13.78
CA TRP A 386 -28.49 -25.12 13.71
C TRP A 386 -29.26 -25.97 12.70
N LYS A 387 -28.71 -26.12 11.48
CA LYS A 387 -29.30 -26.99 10.47
C LYS A 387 -29.39 -28.44 10.95
N LEU A 388 -28.35 -28.96 11.61
CA LEU A 388 -28.36 -30.30 12.18
C LEU A 388 -29.46 -30.45 13.24
N SER A 389 -29.64 -29.48 14.14
CA SER A 389 -30.72 -29.52 15.12
C SER A 389 -32.10 -29.65 14.46
N LEU A 390 -32.36 -28.87 13.40
CA LEU A 390 -33.61 -28.98 12.64
C LEU A 390 -33.76 -30.34 11.94
N GLN A 391 -32.67 -30.90 11.43
CA GLN A 391 -32.67 -32.23 10.80
C GLN A 391 -32.97 -33.34 11.81
N ILE A 392 -32.45 -33.24 13.03
CA ILE A 392 -32.72 -34.20 14.11
C ILE A 392 -34.22 -34.17 14.46
N VAL A 393 -34.79 -32.98 14.68
CA VAL A 393 -36.22 -32.82 14.98
C VAL A 393 -37.07 -33.34 13.82
N SER A 394 -36.75 -32.97 12.58
CA SER A 394 -37.49 -33.44 11.40
C SER A 394 -37.43 -34.97 11.27
N ARG A 395 -36.27 -35.58 11.50
CA ARG A 395 -36.12 -37.04 11.42
C ARG A 395 -36.90 -37.78 12.50
N TYR A 396 -36.98 -37.21 13.70
CA TYR A 396 -37.78 -37.76 14.79
C TYR A 396 -39.29 -37.72 14.44
N VAL A 397 -39.79 -36.57 13.99
CA VAL A 397 -41.23 -36.37 13.67
C VAL A 397 -41.70 -37.23 12.49
N VAL A 398 -40.90 -37.37 11.43
CA VAL A 398 -41.30 -38.10 10.21
C VAL A 398 -41.44 -39.62 10.43
N ARG A 399 -40.92 -40.16 11.53
CA ARG A 399 -40.97 -41.60 11.84
C ARG A 399 -42.05 -41.97 12.87
N GLU A 400 -42.63 -40.99 13.56
CA GLU A 400 -43.76 -41.17 14.49
C GLU A 400 -45.14 -41.15 13.79
N ILE A 401 -45.16 -40.88 12.47
CA ILE A 401 -46.34 -41.00 11.58
C ILE A 401 -46.12 -42.23 10.69
#